data_AF-A0A930UBI2-F1
#
_entry.id   AF-A0A930UBI2-F1
#
_cell.length_a   1.000
_cell.length_b   1.000
_cell.length_c   1.000
_cell.angle_alpha   90.00
_cell.angle_beta   90.00
_cell.angle_gamma   90.00
#
_symmetry.space_group_name_H-M   'P 1'
#
loop_
_entity.id
_entity.type
_entity.pdbx_description
1 polymer ?
#
loop_
_entity_poly.entity_id
_entity_poly.type
_entity_poly.pdbx_seq_one_letter_code
_entity_poly.pdbx_strand_id
1 'polypeptide(L)'
;MEEYSYINEISKSQNLRLYILEHTLLIEELVSKSLGTILNIDWKKSKSFGYSSGSLSFNQKVKIIQDLKGLNKIDSNKLEDLMMIRNKFAHIKSIETFQDFFELSSSGKVVKKNLDKYYLTKFSLFKPESEEFRYKFYFFHLSFDILSMLMSKMIKHSFEEGEKVGKIDFLNALNDEVLKLSNRSEIISKAVEKVKQELKK
;
A
#
# COMPACT_ATOMS: atom_id res chain seq x y z
N MET A 1 20.77 22.97 5.66
CA MET A 1 19.92 22.78 4.46
C MET A 1 20.18 21.46 3.71
N GLU A 2 21.41 20.94 3.61
CA GLU A 2 21.65 19.66 2.88
C GLU A 2 21.14 18.40 3.61
N GLU A 3 21.12 18.41 4.94
CA GLU A 3 20.90 17.22 5.80
C GLU A 3 19.53 16.54 5.64
N TYR A 4 18.51 17.25 5.14
CA TYR A 4 17.15 16.74 4.96
C TYR A 4 16.62 16.93 3.54
N SER A 5 17.51 17.10 2.56
CA SER A 5 17.13 17.30 1.15
C SER A 5 16.24 16.17 0.60
N TYR A 6 16.42 14.94 1.10
CA TYR A 6 15.65 13.75 0.71
C TYR A 6 14.14 13.87 0.92
N ILE A 7 13.68 14.72 1.86
CA ILE A 7 12.24 14.90 2.08
C ILE A 7 11.55 15.55 0.87
N ASN A 8 12.31 16.09 -0.09
CA ASN A 8 11.81 16.67 -1.32
C ASN A 8 12.05 15.78 -2.55
N GLU A 9 12.36 14.50 -2.37
CA GLU A 9 12.58 13.56 -3.48
C GLU A 9 11.33 13.33 -4.32
N ILE A 10 10.17 13.20 -3.68
CA ILE A 10 8.88 13.00 -4.37
C ILE A 10 8.35 14.33 -4.91
N SER A 11 8.49 15.41 -4.14
CA SER A 11 8.03 16.75 -4.52
C SER A 11 9.11 17.79 -4.25
N LYS A 12 9.47 18.54 -5.30
CA LYS A 12 10.38 19.69 -5.21
C LYS A 12 9.66 21.01 -4.91
N SER A 13 8.33 20.96 -4.71
CA SER A 13 7.53 22.15 -4.47
C SER A 13 7.87 22.80 -3.13
N GLN A 14 8.08 24.12 -3.16
CA GLN A 14 8.17 24.94 -1.95
C GLN A 14 6.79 25.27 -1.37
N ASN A 15 5.73 25.18 -2.18
CA ASN A 15 4.36 25.32 -1.73
C ASN A 15 3.88 24.02 -1.08
N LEU A 16 3.49 24.10 0.20
CA LEU A 16 3.10 22.92 0.99
C LEU A 16 1.87 22.19 0.45
N ARG A 17 0.87 22.93 -0.04
CA ARG A 17 -0.33 22.34 -0.63
C ARG A 17 0.04 21.46 -1.83
N LEU A 18 0.85 21.99 -2.76
CA LEU A 18 1.34 21.21 -3.90
C LEU A 18 2.20 20.03 -3.46
N TYR A 19 3.06 20.23 -2.45
CA TYR A 19 3.90 19.17 -1.89
C TYR A 19 3.08 17.99 -1.37
N ILE A 20 2.01 18.26 -0.62
CA ILE A 20 1.08 17.23 -0.12
C ILE A 20 0.33 16.55 -1.27
N LEU A 21 -0.15 17.34 -2.24
CA LEU A 21 -0.88 16.80 -3.39
C LEU A 21 -0.03 15.85 -4.23
N GLU A 22 1.23 16.20 -4.51
CA GLU A 22 2.12 15.34 -5.31
C GLU A 22 2.43 14.01 -4.60
N HIS A 23 2.69 14.02 -3.28
CA HIS A 23 2.89 12.80 -2.51
C HIS A 23 1.64 11.91 -2.51
N THR A 24 0.47 12.52 -2.32
CA THR A 24 -0.79 11.79 -2.24
C THR A 24 -1.20 11.21 -3.58
N LEU A 25 -0.98 11.93 -4.70
CA LEU A 25 -1.20 11.41 -6.06
C LEU A 25 -0.34 10.16 -6.35
N LEU A 26 0.94 10.18 -5.96
CA LEU A 26 1.82 9.00 -6.09
C LEU A 26 1.27 7.80 -5.32
N ILE A 27 0.78 8.01 -4.10
CA ILE A 27 0.19 6.96 -3.27
C ILE A 27 -1.13 6.46 -3.85
N GLU A 28 -2.00 7.35 -4.36
CA GLU A 28 -3.25 7.01 -5.02
C GLU A 28 -3.02 6.12 -6.27
N GLU A 29 -1.99 6.45 -7.06
CA GLU A 29 -1.55 5.62 -8.19
C GLU A 29 -1.06 4.26 -7.70
N LEU A 30 -0.22 4.22 -6.65
CA LEU A 30 0.32 2.98 -6.12
C LEU A 30 -0.77 2.07 -5.52
N VAL A 31 -1.80 2.62 -4.89
CA VAL A 31 -2.98 1.86 -4.43
C VAL A 31 -3.69 1.21 -5.62
N SER A 32 -3.88 1.95 -6.72
CA SER A 32 -4.52 1.44 -7.93
C SER A 32 -3.66 0.35 -8.59
N LYS A 33 -2.34 0.55 -8.66
CA LYS A 33 -1.37 -0.43 -9.14
C LYS A 33 -1.33 -1.67 -8.26
N SER A 34 -1.39 -1.51 -6.94
CA SER A 34 -1.41 -2.61 -5.97
C SER A 34 -2.61 -3.51 -6.21
N LEU A 35 -3.80 -2.94 -6.40
CA LEU A 35 -4.99 -3.71 -6.76
C LEU A 35 -4.88 -4.37 -8.13
N GLY A 36 -4.31 -3.68 -9.12
CA GLY A 36 -3.99 -4.29 -10.41
C GLY A 36 -3.12 -5.54 -10.29
N THR A 37 -2.04 -5.45 -9.51
CA THR A 37 -1.15 -6.59 -9.24
C THR A 37 -1.86 -7.69 -8.46
N ILE A 38 -2.60 -7.37 -7.39
CA ILE A 38 -3.29 -8.35 -6.54
C ILE A 38 -4.39 -9.10 -7.29
N LEU A 39 -5.08 -8.43 -8.21
CA LEU A 39 -6.21 -8.99 -8.96
C LEU A 39 -5.80 -9.46 -10.36
N ASN A 40 -4.52 -9.36 -10.71
CA ASN A 40 -3.97 -9.66 -12.03
C ASN A 40 -4.73 -8.95 -13.18
N ILE A 41 -4.93 -7.64 -13.07
CA ILE A 41 -5.58 -6.82 -14.10
C ILE A 41 -4.75 -5.58 -14.47
N ASP A 42 -4.92 -5.13 -15.71
CA ASP A 42 -4.41 -3.83 -16.14
C ASP A 42 -5.22 -2.71 -15.47
N TRP A 43 -4.72 -2.23 -14.34
CA TRP A 43 -5.38 -1.19 -13.55
C TRP A 43 -5.57 0.12 -14.33
N LYS A 44 -4.71 0.43 -15.33
CA LYS A 44 -4.85 1.66 -16.13
C LYS A 44 -6.07 1.60 -17.04
N LYS A 45 -6.39 0.41 -17.55
CA LYS A 45 -7.59 0.16 -18.38
C LYS A 45 -8.83 -0.21 -17.55
N SER A 46 -8.67 -0.44 -16.25
CA SER A 46 -9.77 -0.78 -15.36
C SER A 46 -10.73 0.39 -15.19
N LYS A 47 -12.03 0.14 -15.40
CA LYS A 47 -13.10 1.12 -15.10
C LYS A 47 -13.12 1.48 -13.59
N SER A 48 -12.85 0.49 -12.73
CA SER A 48 -12.92 0.64 -11.28
C SER A 48 -11.65 1.23 -10.66
N PHE A 49 -10.48 0.98 -11.27
CA PHE A 49 -9.18 1.37 -10.67
C PHE A 49 -8.41 2.44 -11.44
N GLY A 50 -8.75 2.68 -12.71
CA GLY A 50 -8.14 3.71 -13.54
C GLY A 50 -8.66 5.12 -13.23
N TYR A 51 -8.61 6.00 -14.23
CA TYR A 51 -8.83 7.45 -14.06
C TYR A 51 -10.24 7.94 -14.44
N SER A 52 -11.19 7.03 -14.67
CA SER A 52 -12.54 7.42 -15.07
C SER A 52 -13.31 8.08 -13.91
N SER A 53 -14.30 8.90 -14.22
CA SER A 53 -15.20 9.51 -13.22
C SER A 53 -16.02 8.48 -12.43
N GLY A 54 -16.17 7.26 -12.96
CA GLY A 54 -16.79 6.13 -12.26
C GLY A 54 -15.80 5.24 -11.50
N SER A 55 -14.52 5.64 -11.42
CA SER A 55 -13.52 4.90 -10.66
C SER A 55 -13.82 4.95 -9.16
N LEU A 56 -13.39 3.91 -8.45
CA LEU A 56 -13.54 3.85 -7.00
C LEU A 56 -12.71 4.95 -6.34
N SER A 57 -13.27 5.52 -5.28
CA SER A 57 -12.53 6.44 -4.41
C SER A 57 -11.34 5.74 -3.74
N PHE A 58 -10.34 6.52 -3.33
CA PHE A 58 -9.18 6.00 -2.61
C PHE A 58 -9.57 5.10 -1.41
N ASN A 59 -10.52 5.56 -0.59
CA ASN A 59 -10.98 4.81 0.58
C ASN A 59 -11.61 3.47 0.21
N GLN A 60 -12.36 3.41 -0.90
CA GLN A 60 -12.91 2.15 -1.39
C GLN A 60 -11.80 1.19 -1.85
N LYS A 61 -10.80 1.70 -2.58
CA LYS A 61 -9.63 0.91 -3.01
C LYS A 61 -8.84 0.36 -1.82
N VAL A 62 -8.59 1.17 -0.80
CA VAL A 62 -7.90 0.76 0.44
C VAL A 62 -8.65 -0.35 1.16
N LYS A 63 -9.97 -0.25 1.28
CA LYS A 63 -10.79 -1.32 1.89
C LYS A 63 -10.66 -2.64 1.14
N ILE A 64 -10.66 -2.60 -0.19
CA ILE A 64 -10.43 -3.80 -0.99
C ILE A 64 -9.04 -4.41 -0.71
N ILE A 65 -7.98 -3.59 -0.63
CA ILE A 65 -6.65 -4.08 -0.24
C ILE A 65 -6.66 -4.71 1.15
N GLN A 66 -7.35 -4.09 2.10
CA GLN A 66 -7.50 -4.61 3.46
C GLN A 66 -8.18 -5.99 3.45
N ASP A 67 -9.26 -6.15 2.69
CA ASP A 67 -9.98 -7.41 2.60
C ASP A 67 -9.16 -8.52 1.89
N LEU A 68 -8.37 -8.16 0.87
CA LEU A 68 -7.59 -9.12 0.08
C LEU A 68 -6.25 -9.52 0.69
N LYS A 69 -5.54 -8.58 1.35
CA LYS A 69 -4.14 -8.77 1.79
C LYS A 69 -3.91 -8.45 3.26
N GLY A 70 -4.94 -8.04 3.99
CA GLY A 70 -4.89 -7.67 5.39
C GLY A 70 -4.08 -6.40 5.62
N LEU A 71 -4.73 -5.33 6.05
CA LEU A 71 -4.04 -4.17 6.63
C LEU A 71 -4.17 -4.23 8.14
N ASN A 72 -3.05 -4.03 8.84
CA ASN A 72 -3.11 -3.91 10.29
C ASN A 72 -3.74 -2.56 10.67
N LYS A 73 -4.18 -2.42 11.91
CA LYS A 73 -4.86 -1.20 12.37
C LYS A 73 -4.01 0.07 12.22
N ILE A 74 -2.69 -0.03 12.43
CA ILE A 74 -1.79 1.12 12.32
C ILE A 74 -1.68 1.58 10.87
N ASP A 75 -1.54 0.64 9.94
CA ASP A 75 -1.48 0.88 8.50
C ASP A 75 -2.76 1.52 7.96
N SER A 76 -3.92 0.99 8.35
CA SER A 76 -5.23 1.57 8.01
C SER A 76 -5.35 3.00 8.53
N ASN A 77 -4.95 3.26 9.77
CA ASN A 77 -4.99 4.61 10.34
C ASN A 77 -4.06 5.57 9.59
N LYS A 78 -2.86 5.14 9.16
CA LYS A 78 -1.94 5.98 8.38
C LYS A 78 -2.54 6.39 7.03
N LEU A 79 -3.19 5.47 6.33
CA LEU A 79 -3.89 5.76 5.07
C LEU A 79 -5.06 6.75 5.29
N GLU A 80 -5.76 6.61 6.41
CA GLU A 80 -6.85 7.54 6.78
C GLU A 80 -6.31 8.94 7.08
N ASP A 81 -5.26 9.03 7.91
CA ASP A 81 -4.60 10.30 8.24
C ASP A 81 -4.07 11.02 6.98
N LEU A 82 -3.46 10.28 6.06
CA LEU A 82 -3.01 10.80 4.76
C LEU A 82 -4.17 11.47 4.01
N MET A 83 -5.32 10.81 3.93
CA MET A 83 -6.49 11.34 3.23
C MET A 83 -7.11 12.52 3.95
N MET A 84 -7.12 12.53 5.28
CA MET A 84 -7.58 13.68 6.05
C MET A 84 -6.71 14.91 5.77
N ILE A 85 -5.39 14.75 5.72
CA ILE A 85 -4.46 15.84 5.37
C ILE A 85 -4.74 16.30 3.93
N ARG A 86 -4.69 15.38 2.97
CA ARG A 86 -4.91 15.66 1.54
C ARG A 86 -6.19 16.45 1.32
N ASN A 87 -7.32 15.97 1.85
CA ASN A 87 -8.62 16.59 1.60
C ASN A 87 -8.70 18.02 2.14
N LYS A 88 -8.07 18.29 3.28
CA LYS A 88 -8.11 19.62 3.89
C LYS A 88 -7.22 20.60 3.13
N PHE A 89 -6.00 20.20 2.77
CA PHE A 89 -5.13 21.01 1.94
C PHE A 89 -5.66 21.24 0.52
N ALA A 90 -6.35 20.25 -0.07
CA ALA A 90 -6.92 20.37 -1.42
C ALA A 90 -8.11 21.34 -1.50
N HIS A 91 -8.96 21.36 -0.47
CA HIS A 91 -10.29 21.96 -0.57
C HIS A 91 -10.51 23.19 0.31
N ILE A 92 -9.70 23.42 1.35
CA ILE A 92 -9.88 24.56 2.25
C ILE A 92 -8.80 25.60 1.98
N LYS A 93 -9.20 26.73 1.39
CA LYS A 93 -8.28 27.80 0.99
C LYS A 93 -7.43 28.33 2.15
N SER A 94 -8.02 28.48 3.33
CA SER A 94 -7.38 29.02 4.54
C SER A 94 -6.40 28.05 5.22
N ILE A 95 -6.27 26.82 4.73
CA ILE A 95 -5.26 25.87 5.22
C ILE A 95 -4.06 25.99 4.27
N GLU A 96 -3.02 26.67 4.75
CA GLU A 96 -1.77 26.90 4.00
C GLU A 96 -0.57 26.22 4.70
N THR A 97 -0.66 26.03 6.01
CA THR A 97 0.35 25.40 6.88
C THR A 97 -0.22 24.19 7.64
N PHE A 98 0.65 23.35 8.21
CA PHE A 98 0.21 22.30 9.14
C PHE A 98 -0.45 22.90 10.39
N GLN A 99 0.03 24.06 10.86
CA GLN A 99 -0.60 24.75 11.99
C GLN A 99 -2.06 25.11 11.69
N ASP A 100 -2.33 25.72 10.52
CA ASP A 100 -3.70 26.04 10.10
C ASP A 100 -4.56 24.78 10.08
N PHE A 101 -4.03 23.68 9.56
CA PHE A 101 -4.74 22.41 9.51
C PHE A 101 -5.10 21.91 10.92
N PHE A 102 -4.17 21.96 11.86
CA PHE A 102 -4.38 21.48 13.23
C PHE A 102 -5.35 22.34 14.04
N GLU A 103 -5.39 23.64 13.78
CA GLU A 103 -6.25 24.57 14.51
C GLU A 103 -7.66 24.67 13.92
N LEU A 104 -7.75 24.77 12.59
CA LEU A 104 -9.01 25.07 11.89
C LEU A 104 -9.86 23.83 11.59
N SER A 105 -9.34 22.62 11.82
CA SER A 105 -10.07 21.38 11.55
C SER A 105 -10.09 20.44 12.77
N SER A 106 -11.27 19.90 13.09
CA SER A 106 -11.40 18.82 14.09
C SER A 106 -10.56 17.59 13.72
N SER A 107 -10.50 17.25 12.43
CA SER A 107 -9.63 16.19 11.92
C SER A 107 -8.14 16.52 12.08
N GLY A 108 -7.76 17.80 12.06
CA GLY A 108 -6.38 18.24 12.24
C GLY A 108 -5.83 17.89 13.61
N LYS A 109 -6.62 18.09 14.67
CA LYS A 109 -6.25 17.72 16.05
C LYS A 109 -6.01 16.21 16.19
N VAL A 110 -6.84 15.40 15.55
CA VAL A 110 -6.72 13.94 15.55
C VAL A 110 -5.46 13.51 14.81
N VAL A 111 -5.25 14.02 13.60
CA VAL A 111 -4.07 13.71 12.79
C VAL A 111 -2.79 14.14 13.51
N LYS A 112 -2.74 15.34 14.11
CA LYS A 112 -1.58 15.80 14.88
C LYS A 112 -1.18 14.79 15.96
N LYS A 113 -2.15 14.37 16.77
CA LYS A 113 -1.95 13.36 17.82
C LYS A 113 -1.43 12.03 17.26
N ASN A 114 -1.94 11.60 16.11
CA ASN A 114 -1.49 10.38 15.46
C ASN A 114 -0.06 10.50 14.93
N LEU A 115 0.28 11.61 14.26
CA LEU A 115 1.64 11.89 13.78
C LEU A 115 2.64 11.91 14.94
N ASP A 116 2.31 12.60 16.04
CA ASP A 116 3.14 12.63 17.24
C ASP A 116 3.32 11.22 17.80
N LYS A 117 2.23 10.43 17.89
CA LYS A 117 2.30 9.03 18.34
C LYS A 117 3.20 8.17 17.46
N TYR A 118 3.20 8.38 16.13
CA TYR A 118 4.01 7.59 15.21
C TYR A 118 5.48 7.98 15.22
N TYR A 119 5.76 9.28 15.35
CA TYR A 119 7.04 9.84 14.91
C TYR A 119 7.79 10.63 15.99
N LEU A 120 7.12 11.13 17.03
CA LEU A 120 7.77 11.95 18.07
C LEU A 120 8.88 11.18 18.79
N THR A 121 8.56 10.00 19.31
CA THR A 121 9.56 9.15 19.99
C THR A 121 10.55 8.54 19.00
N LYS A 122 10.08 8.16 17.80
CA LYS A 122 10.93 7.57 16.75
C LYS A 122 12.05 8.52 16.30
N PHE A 123 11.78 9.82 16.30
CA PHE A 123 12.72 10.86 15.91
C PHE A 123 13.00 11.82 17.07
N SER A 124 13.17 11.30 18.28
CA SER A 124 13.41 12.13 19.49
C SER A 124 14.70 12.96 19.44
N LEU A 125 15.70 12.50 18.67
CA LEU A 125 16.97 13.19 18.47
C LEU A 125 16.94 14.22 17.33
N PHE A 126 15.87 14.21 16.51
CA PHE A 126 15.70 15.15 15.43
C PHE A 126 15.33 16.53 15.99
N LYS A 127 16.11 17.55 15.60
CA LYS A 127 15.92 18.94 16.03
C LYS A 127 15.42 19.76 14.84
N PRO A 128 14.09 19.85 14.63
CA PRO A 128 13.54 20.60 13.51
C PRO A 128 13.77 22.10 13.69
N GLU A 129 13.99 22.82 12.58
CA GLU A 129 14.14 24.29 12.57
C GLU A 129 12.84 25.01 12.96
N SER A 130 11.68 24.36 12.76
CA SER A 130 10.36 24.87 13.15
C SER A 130 9.34 23.73 13.33
N GLU A 131 8.22 24.01 13.99
CA GLU A 131 7.09 23.07 14.06
C GLU A 131 6.57 22.72 12.66
N GLU A 132 6.50 23.70 11.75
CA GLU A 132 6.07 23.46 10.39
C GLU A 132 6.99 22.46 9.67
N PHE A 133 8.31 22.64 9.81
CA PHE A 133 9.28 21.72 9.27
C PHE A 133 9.17 20.32 9.90
N ARG A 134 8.92 20.24 11.22
CA ARG A 134 8.67 18.96 11.92
C ARG A 134 7.51 18.20 11.30
N TYR A 135 6.37 18.86 11.06
CA TYR A 135 5.20 18.18 10.54
C TYR A 135 5.29 17.91 9.03
N LYS A 136 6.03 18.72 8.27
CA LYS A 136 6.43 18.35 6.90
C LYS A 136 7.27 17.07 6.89
N PHE A 137 8.23 16.96 7.80
CA PHE A 137 9.06 15.77 7.99
C PHE A 137 8.22 14.54 8.40
N TYR A 138 7.28 14.68 9.33
CA TYR A 138 6.37 13.59 9.70
C TYR A 138 5.45 13.17 8.55
N PHE A 139 4.95 14.12 7.76
CA PHE A 139 4.16 13.81 6.57
C PHE A 139 4.97 13.06 5.50
N PHE A 140 6.23 13.42 5.29
CA PHE A 140 7.12 12.66 4.42
C PHE A 140 7.26 11.21 4.88
N HIS A 141 7.52 10.99 6.17
CA HIS A 141 7.63 9.64 6.72
C HIS A 141 6.31 8.87 6.73
N LEU A 142 5.17 9.54 6.92
CA LEU A 142 3.85 8.95 6.71
C LEU A 142 3.71 8.43 5.28
N SER A 143 4.05 9.27 4.30
CA SER A 143 4.00 8.90 2.89
C SER A 143 4.92 7.72 2.59
N PHE A 144 6.17 7.76 3.09
CA PHE A 144 7.14 6.69 2.91
C PHE A 144 6.73 5.36 3.54
N ASP A 145 6.17 5.39 4.76
CA ASP A 145 5.66 4.21 5.43
C ASP A 145 4.53 3.57 4.62
N ILE A 146 3.63 4.39 4.06
CA ILE A 146 2.52 3.92 3.22
C ILE A 146 3.02 3.31 1.91
N LEU A 147 3.95 3.97 1.22
CA LEU A 147 4.57 3.45 0.01
C LEU A 147 5.25 2.10 0.28
N SER A 148 6.04 2.02 1.34
CA SER A 148 6.77 0.81 1.75
C SER A 148 5.83 -0.33 2.07
N MET A 149 4.73 -0.06 2.79
CA MET A 149 3.70 -1.03 3.09
C MET A 149 3.04 -1.55 1.80
N LEU A 150 2.59 -0.67 0.89
CA LEU A 150 1.96 -1.08 -0.37
C LEU A 150 2.91 -1.94 -1.22
N MET A 151 4.16 -1.50 -1.37
CA MET A 151 5.19 -2.26 -2.09
C MET A 151 5.43 -3.64 -1.46
N SER A 152 5.53 -3.72 -0.12
CA SER A 152 5.70 -4.99 0.59
C SER A 152 4.53 -5.96 0.29
N LYS A 153 3.29 -5.47 0.25
CA LYS A 153 2.11 -6.28 -0.10
C LYS A 153 2.17 -6.77 -1.55
N MET A 154 2.57 -5.92 -2.49
CA MET A 154 2.73 -6.30 -3.89
C MET A 154 3.84 -7.33 -4.09
N ILE A 155 5.01 -7.13 -3.47
CA ILE A 155 6.16 -8.04 -3.56
C ILE A 155 5.79 -9.38 -2.97
N LYS A 156 5.20 -9.40 -1.77
CA LYS A 156 4.75 -10.64 -1.12
C LYS A 156 3.76 -11.40 -2.01
N HIS A 157 2.78 -10.70 -2.59
CA HIS A 157 1.83 -11.36 -3.50
C HIS A 157 2.50 -11.91 -4.75
N SER A 158 3.42 -11.16 -5.37
CA SER A 158 4.13 -11.61 -6.56
C SER A 158 4.98 -12.85 -6.28
N PHE A 159 5.58 -12.91 -5.08
CA PHE A 159 6.30 -14.10 -4.62
C PHE A 159 5.37 -15.28 -4.40
N GLU A 160 4.22 -15.08 -3.72
CA GLU A 160 3.19 -16.12 -3.53
C GLU A 160 2.68 -16.69 -4.87
N GLU A 161 2.44 -15.83 -5.86
CA GLU A 161 2.02 -16.29 -7.19
C GLU A 161 3.15 -17.02 -7.93
N GLY A 162 4.39 -16.52 -7.85
CA GLY A 162 5.55 -17.19 -8.44
C GLY A 162 5.79 -18.59 -7.84
N GLU A 163 5.64 -18.74 -6.53
CA GLU A 163 5.73 -20.03 -5.85
C GLU A 163 4.63 -21.00 -6.31
N LYS A 164 3.39 -20.52 -6.45
CA LYS A 164 2.27 -21.32 -6.97
C LYS A 164 2.53 -21.79 -8.41
N VAL A 165 2.96 -20.88 -9.29
CA VAL A 165 3.28 -21.20 -10.68
C VAL A 165 4.40 -22.23 -10.73
N GLY A 166 5.50 -22.03 -10.00
CA GLY A 166 6.60 -22.98 -9.93
C GLY A 166 6.18 -24.37 -9.43
N LYS A 167 5.29 -24.43 -8.43
CA LYS A 167 4.71 -25.70 -7.95
C LYS A 167 3.86 -26.38 -9.01
N ILE A 168 3.05 -25.63 -9.76
CA ILE A 168 2.24 -26.15 -10.87
C ILE A 168 3.13 -26.68 -11.98
N ASP A 169 4.16 -25.93 -12.39
CA ASP A 169 5.10 -26.34 -13.45
C ASP A 169 5.85 -27.61 -13.06
N PHE A 170 6.30 -27.71 -11.80
CA PHE A 170 6.91 -28.93 -11.29
C PHE A 170 5.95 -30.13 -11.33
N LEU A 171 4.70 -29.95 -10.90
CA LEU A 171 3.69 -31.02 -10.94
C LEU A 171 3.37 -31.45 -12.37
N ASN A 172 3.30 -30.51 -13.31
CA ASN A 172 3.08 -30.80 -14.72
C ASN A 172 4.25 -31.59 -15.31
N ALA A 173 5.49 -31.15 -15.06
CA ALA A 173 6.68 -31.87 -15.51
C ALA A 173 6.78 -33.28 -14.91
N LEU A 174 6.50 -33.42 -13.62
CA LEU A 174 6.45 -34.72 -12.95
C LEU A 174 5.37 -35.62 -13.56
N ASN A 175 4.18 -35.08 -13.83
CA ASN A 175 3.09 -35.81 -14.45
C ASN A 175 3.46 -36.29 -15.86
N ASP A 176 4.11 -35.46 -16.67
CA ASP A 176 4.57 -35.82 -18.00
C ASP A 176 5.57 -37.00 -17.97
N GLU A 177 6.48 -37.01 -16.99
CA GLU A 177 7.40 -38.14 -16.80
C GLU A 177 6.67 -39.40 -16.29
N VAL A 178 5.73 -39.27 -15.37
CA VAL A 178 4.91 -40.40 -14.88
C VAL A 178 4.09 -41.02 -16.02
N LEU A 179 3.55 -40.21 -16.94
CA LEU A 179 2.79 -40.71 -18.09
C LEU A 179 3.62 -41.55 -19.06
N LYS A 180 4.95 -41.35 -19.09
CA LYS A 180 5.88 -42.15 -19.90
C LYS A 180 6.20 -43.52 -19.29
N LEU A 181 5.91 -43.73 -18.00
CA LEU A 181 6.19 -44.99 -17.32
C LEU A 181 5.23 -46.11 -17.75
N SER A 182 5.74 -47.34 -17.82
CA SER A 182 4.97 -48.53 -18.19
C SER A 182 3.90 -48.91 -17.16
N ASN A 183 4.11 -48.56 -15.89
CA ASN A 183 3.21 -48.81 -14.77
C ASN A 183 2.43 -47.56 -14.30
N ARG A 184 2.28 -46.55 -15.17
CA ARG A 184 1.65 -45.26 -14.85
C ARG A 184 0.28 -45.37 -14.17
N SER A 185 -0.56 -46.31 -14.61
CA SER A 185 -1.93 -46.48 -14.10
C SER A 185 -1.94 -46.88 -12.63
N GLU A 186 -1.03 -47.76 -12.24
CA GLU A 186 -0.87 -48.19 -10.85
C GLU A 186 -0.35 -47.05 -9.96
N ILE A 187 0.64 -46.30 -10.46
CA ILE A 187 1.22 -45.14 -9.76
C ILE A 187 0.16 -44.07 -9.52
N ILE A 188 -0.59 -43.69 -10.56
CA ILE A 188 -1.66 -42.68 -10.47
C ILE A 188 -2.77 -43.17 -9.53
N SER A 189 -3.20 -44.43 -9.64
CA SER A 189 -4.24 -44.99 -8.78
C SER A 189 -3.84 -44.95 -7.30
N LYS A 190 -2.58 -45.29 -6.97
CA LYS A 190 -2.07 -45.23 -5.59
C LYS A 190 -2.01 -43.80 -5.07
N ALA A 191 -1.56 -42.85 -5.91
CA ALA A 191 -1.52 -41.43 -5.54
C ALA A 191 -2.93 -40.86 -5.27
N VAL A 192 -3.90 -41.16 -6.14
CA VAL A 192 -5.30 -40.73 -5.99
C VAL A 192 -5.93 -41.29 -4.70
N GLU A 193 -5.73 -42.57 -4.40
CA GLU A 193 -6.26 -43.16 -3.17
C GLU A 193 -5.65 -42.54 -1.92
N LYS A 194 -4.35 -42.23 -1.95
CA LYS A 194 -3.68 -41.56 -0.82
C LYS A 194 -4.22 -40.15 -0.59
N VAL A 195 -4.42 -39.37 -1.66
CA VAL A 195 -5.01 -38.02 -1.57
C VAL A 195 -6.45 -38.07 -1.05
N LYS A 196 -7.27 -39.04 -1.50
CA LYS A 196 -8.64 -39.22 -0.99
C LYS A 196 -8.67 -39.53 0.51
N GLN A 197 -7.69 -40.27 1.02
CA GLN A 197 -7.60 -40.57 2.46
C GLN A 197 -7.22 -39.34 3.29
N GLU A 198 -6.37 -38.48 2.76
CA GLU A 198 -5.97 -37.24 3.42
C GLU A 198 -7.11 -36.19 3.41
N LEU A 199 -7.92 -36.12 2.35
CA LEU A 199 -9.05 -35.19 2.24
C LEU A 199 -10.30 -35.60 3.04
N LYS A 200 -10.34 -36.83 3.57
CA LYS A 200 -11.44 -37.32 4.44
C LYS A 200 -11.19 -37.08 5.94
N LYS A 201 -10.04 -36.52 6.30
CA LYS A 201 -9.72 -36.03 7.65
C LYS A 201 -10.10 -34.57 7.79
#